data_AF-A0A5C7QGF3-F1
#
_entry.id   AF-A0A5C7QGF3-F1
#
_cell.length_a   1.000
_cell.length_b   1.000
_cell.length_c   1.000
_cell.angle_alpha   90.00
_cell.angle_beta   90.00
_cell.angle_gamma   90.00
#
_symmetry.space_group_name_H-M   'P 1'
#
loop_
_entity.id
_entity.type
_entity.pdbx_description
1 polymer ?
#
loop_
_entity_poly.entity_id
_entity_poly.type
_entity_poly.pdbx_seq_one_letter_code
_entity_poly.pdbx_strand_id
1 'polypeptide(L)'
;MADIVRFDKADVLDRVLSDPNVQGPFMSFCATIAASAGTMVPLSLNSQEKVFAAIVTGHELGFSPMQACRSIYVVNGNVELKAAAMEALLERHGIKRKIMEWSTNRCAIEMTRGDRVETFDYTMEEAVQAGDARNTKDGKPGMYEKRPKDMLYARCLSRGARKIAADVLTGIYVEGELPSEPGPDALKTLSAVGVVADAPAGSVDAEFQKLTDAK
;
A
#
# COMPACT_ATOMS: atom_id res chain seq x y z
N MET A 1 -39.20 -6.05 -16.39
CA MET A 1 -38.95 -5.24 -15.19
C MET A 1 -37.71 -5.84 -14.56
N ALA A 2 -36.55 -5.23 -14.77
CA ALA A 2 -35.28 -5.82 -14.37
C ALA A 2 -35.20 -5.89 -12.84
N ASP A 3 -35.04 -7.09 -12.29
CA ASP A 3 -34.83 -7.28 -10.86
C ASP A 3 -33.56 -6.55 -10.45
N ILE A 4 -33.73 -5.45 -9.71
CA ILE A 4 -32.63 -4.78 -9.03
C ILE A 4 -32.25 -5.69 -7.86
N VAL A 5 -31.31 -6.59 -8.12
CA VAL A 5 -30.67 -7.42 -7.09
C VAL A 5 -30.05 -6.44 -6.08
N ARG A 6 -30.60 -6.39 -4.87
CA ARG A 6 -29.97 -5.68 -3.77
C ARG A 6 -28.76 -6.49 -3.34
N PHE A 7 -27.58 -6.05 -3.75
CA PHE A 7 -26.32 -6.66 -3.35
C PHE A 7 -26.01 -6.29 -1.90
N ASP A 8 -25.80 -7.29 -1.05
CA ASP A 8 -25.21 -7.05 0.27
C ASP A 8 -23.76 -6.60 0.07
N LYS A 9 -23.30 -5.64 0.87
CA LYS A 9 -21.96 -5.04 0.71
C LYS A 9 -20.82 -6.05 0.89
N ALA A 10 -21.08 -7.14 1.61
CA ALA A 10 -20.12 -8.21 1.84
C ALA A 10 -19.92 -9.13 0.62
N ASP A 11 -20.90 -9.25 -0.28
CA ASP A 11 -20.90 -10.26 -1.35
C ASP A 11 -20.16 -9.83 -2.64
N VAL A 12 -19.87 -8.53 -2.80
CA VAL A 12 -19.42 -8.01 -4.10
C VAL A 12 -17.97 -8.39 -4.39
N LEU A 13 -17.09 -8.31 -3.40
CA LEU A 13 -15.67 -8.63 -3.59
C LEU A 13 -15.40 -10.13 -3.62
N ASP A 14 -16.13 -10.92 -2.84
CA ASP A 14 -16.07 -12.39 -2.94
C ASP A 14 -16.44 -12.86 -4.35
N ARG A 15 -17.47 -12.26 -4.96
CA ARG A 15 -17.83 -12.55 -6.37
C ARG A 15 -16.80 -12.05 -7.37
N VAL A 16 -16.18 -10.89 -7.15
CA VAL A 16 -15.08 -10.42 -8.01
C VAL A 16 -13.92 -11.43 -7.97
N LEU A 17 -13.62 -12.01 -6.81
CA LEU A 17 -12.53 -12.98 -6.68
C LEU A 17 -12.92 -14.38 -7.21
N SER A 18 -14.20 -14.77 -7.11
CA SER A 18 -14.65 -16.12 -7.47
C SER A 18 -15.19 -16.28 -8.90
N ASP A 19 -15.75 -15.23 -9.50
CA ASP A 19 -16.46 -15.30 -10.79
C ASP A 19 -15.68 -14.57 -11.91
N PRO A 20 -15.11 -15.31 -12.89
CA PRO A 20 -14.42 -14.72 -14.04
C PRO A 20 -15.29 -13.73 -14.85
N ASN A 21 -16.61 -13.90 -14.84
CA ASN A 21 -17.51 -13.01 -15.57
C ASN A 21 -17.65 -11.63 -14.91
N VAL A 22 -17.34 -11.52 -13.62
CA VAL A 22 -17.37 -10.26 -12.85
C VAL A 22 -16.00 -9.59 -12.86
N GLN A 23 -14.92 -10.36 -12.95
CA GLN A 23 -13.54 -9.86 -13.01
C GLN A 23 -13.31 -8.89 -14.17
N GLY A 24 -13.74 -9.26 -15.38
CA GLY A 24 -13.57 -8.41 -16.57
C GLY A 24 -14.23 -7.03 -16.43
N PRO A 25 -15.54 -6.96 -16.12
CA PRO A 25 -16.22 -5.70 -15.85
C PRO A 25 -15.61 -4.88 -14.70
N PHE A 26 -15.16 -5.54 -13.63
CA PHE A 26 -14.54 -4.86 -12.50
C PHE A 26 -13.20 -4.23 -12.86
N MET A 27 -12.36 -4.93 -13.64
CA MET A 27 -11.11 -4.38 -14.14
C MET A 27 -11.34 -3.19 -15.09
N SER A 28 -12.37 -3.27 -15.95
CA SER A 28 -12.77 -2.14 -16.81
C SER A 28 -13.24 -0.92 -16.00
N PHE A 29 -13.96 -1.15 -14.90
CA PHE A 29 -14.33 -0.09 -13.96
C PHE A 29 -13.09 0.55 -13.31
N CYS A 30 -12.14 -0.26 -12.86
CA CYS A 30 -10.87 0.23 -12.30
C CYS A 30 -10.07 1.04 -13.34
N ALA A 31 -10.05 0.62 -14.61
CA ALA A 31 -9.42 1.36 -15.70
C ALA A 31 -10.10 2.73 -15.93
N THR A 32 -11.43 2.79 -15.84
CA THR A 32 -12.18 4.05 -15.96
C THR A 32 -11.85 5.01 -14.83
N ILE A 33 -11.73 4.51 -13.59
CA ILE A 33 -11.28 5.33 -12.45
C ILE A 33 -9.84 5.81 -12.67
N ALA A 34 -8.94 4.92 -13.10
CA ALA A 34 -7.54 5.27 -13.37
C ALA A 34 -7.42 6.37 -14.45
N ALA A 35 -8.27 6.35 -15.47
CA ALA A 35 -8.32 7.39 -16.50
C ALA A 35 -8.72 8.77 -15.94
N SER A 36 -9.39 8.81 -14.79
CA SER A 36 -9.78 10.04 -14.08
C SER A 36 -8.77 10.50 -13.01
N ALA A 37 -7.57 9.91 -13.00
CA ALA A 37 -6.48 10.29 -12.09
C ALA A 37 -6.14 11.79 -12.21
N GLY A 38 -5.99 12.46 -11.07
CA GLY A 38 -5.81 13.90 -10.97
C GLY A 38 -7.10 14.72 -10.93
N THR A 39 -8.26 14.10 -11.22
CA THR A 39 -9.57 14.76 -11.08
C THR A 39 -10.40 14.12 -9.96
N MET A 40 -10.68 12.81 -10.08
CA MET A 40 -11.52 12.08 -9.10
C MET A 40 -10.70 11.35 -8.05
N VAL A 41 -9.54 10.82 -8.45
CA VAL A 41 -8.61 10.07 -7.59
C VAL A 41 -7.20 10.66 -7.70
N PRO A 42 -6.31 10.42 -6.72
CA PRO A 42 -4.94 10.91 -6.76
C PRO A 42 -4.18 10.51 -8.04
N LEU A 43 -3.24 11.36 -8.47
CA LEU A 43 -2.40 11.12 -9.66
C LEU A 43 -1.56 9.83 -9.57
N SER A 44 -1.28 9.34 -8.35
CA SER A 44 -0.55 8.09 -8.12
C SER A 44 -1.34 6.85 -8.56
N LEU A 45 -2.68 6.92 -8.63
CA LEU A 45 -3.56 5.85 -9.07
C LEU A 45 -3.85 5.95 -10.57
N ASN A 46 -2.78 5.93 -11.37
CA ASN A 46 -2.80 6.12 -12.81
C ASN A 46 -2.90 4.82 -13.63
N SER A 47 -3.00 3.66 -12.98
CA SER A 47 -3.18 2.37 -13.63
C SER A 47 -4.33 1.59 -13.00
N GLN A 48 -4.97 0.73 -13.79
CA GLN A 48 -6.09 -0.09 -13.31
C GLN A 48 -5.66 -1.02 -12.17
N GLU A 49 -4.41 -1.53 -12.19
CA GLU A 49 -3.86 -2.44 -11.20
C GLU A 49 -3.65 -1.72 -9.86
N LYS A 50 -3.17 -0.47 -9.89
CA LYS A 50 -3.03 0.35 -8.69
C LYS A 50 -4.39 0.68 -8.07
N VAL A 51 -5.39 0.99 -8.90
CA VAL A 51 -6.76 1.23 -8.43
C VAL A 51 -7.36 -0.05 -7.83
N PHE A 52 -7.19 -1.19 -8.50
CA PHE A 52 -7.63 -2.49 -8.02
C PHE A 52 -7.03 -2.80 -6.64
N ALA A 53 -5.70 -2.73 -6.52
CA ALA A 53 -5.00 -2.98 -5.27
C ALA A 53 -5.47 -2.05 -4.14
N ALA A 54 -5.67 -0.76 -4.44
CA ALA A 54 -6.17 0.20 -3.47
C ALA A 54 -7.60 -0.13 -3.01
N ILE A 55 -8.52 -0.46 -3.93
CA ILE A 55 -9.91 -0.75 -3.60
C ILE A 55 -10.04 -2.05 -2.80
N VAL A 56 -9.36 -3.12 -3.22
CA VAL A 56 -9.39 -4.42 -2.53
C VAL A 56 -8.82 -4.28 -1.12
N THR A 57 -7.61 -3.74 -0.99
CA THR A 57 -6.97 -3.54 0.32
C THR A 57 -7.82 -2.60 1.19
N GLY A 58 -8.37 -1.55 0.61
CA GLY A 58 -9.26 -0.64 1.33
C GLY A 58 -10.51 -1.33 1.87
N HIS A 59 -11.10 -2.24 1.11
CA HIS A 59 -12.26 -2.99 1.56
C HIS A 59 -11.93 -3.92 2.72
N GLU A 60 -10.78 -4.61 2.67
CA GLU A 60 -10.28 -5.47 3.76
C GLU A 60 -10.08 -4.67 5.05
N LEU A 61 -9.58 -3.43 4.94
CA LEU A 61 -9.44 -2.49 6.06
C LEU A 61 -10.76 -1.82 6.48
N GLY A 62 -11.86 -2.10 5.78
CA GLY A 62 -13.19 -1.57 6.04
C GLY A 62 -13.38 -0.11 5.61
N PHE A 63 -12.62 0.38 4.63
CA PHE A 63 -12.84 1.65 3.94
C PHE A 63 -13.82 1.51 2.78
N SER A 64 -14.55 2.58 2.49
CA SER A 64 -15.29 2.67 1.22
C SER A 64 -14.33 2.85 0.03
N PRO A 65 -14.72 2.46 -1.20
CA PRO A 65 -13.83 2.53 -2.36
C PRO A 65 -13.20 3.91 -2.58
N MET A 66 -13.98 4.98 -2.38
CA MET A 66 -13.46 6.35 -2.56
C MET A 66 -12.56 6.79 -1.40
N GLN A 67 -12.79 6.30 -0.17
CA GLN A 67 -11.86 6.51 0.93
C GLN A 67 -10.55 5.76 0.68
N ALA A 68 -10.63 4.52 0.19
CA ALA A 68 -9.48 3.72 -0.18
C ALA A 68 -8.59 4.44 -1.20
N CYS A 69 -9.16 4.89 -2.33
CA CYS A 69 -8.42 5.62 -3.35
C CYS A 69 -7.76 6.91 -2.85
N ARG A 70 -8.32 7.56 -1.82
CA ARG A 70 -7.75 8.79 -1.24
C ARG A 70 -6.68 8.52 -0.19
N SER A 71 -6.75 7.38 0.48
CA SER A 71 -5.95 7.03 1.65
C SER A 71 -4.81 6.07 1.36
N ILE A 72 -4.88 5.32 0.26
CA ILE A 72 -3.92 4.29 -0.12
C ILE A 72 -3.06 4.75 -1.29
N TYR A 73 -1.77 4.48 -1.20
CA TYR A 73 -0.80 4.55 -2.28
C TYR A 73 -0.30 3.16 -2.61
N VAL A 74 0.01 2.94 -3.88
CA VAL A 74 0.63 1.70 -4.36
C VAL A 74 1.99 2.06 -4.94
N VAL A 75 3.04 1.53 -4.33
CA VAL A 75 4.44 1.81 -4.67
C VAL A 75 5.18 0.49 -4.79
N ASN A 76 5.73 0.19 -5.96
CA ASN A 76 6.49 -1.06 -6.22
C ASN A 76 5.72 -2.33 -5.80
N GLY A 77 4.41 -2.37 -6.09
CA GLY A 77 3.53 -3.50 -5.74
C GLY A 77 3.16 -3.61 -4.26
N ASN A 78 3.63 -2.68 -3.42
CA ASN A 78 3.28 -2.62 -2.00
C ASN A 78 2.25 -1.53 -1.75
N VAL A 79 1.41 -1.74 -0.73
CA VAL A 79 0.40 -0.80 -0.29
C VAL A 79 0.94 0.04 0.87
N GLU A 80 0.84 1.36 0.72
CA GLU A 80 1.11 2.33 1.77
C GLU A 80 -0.16 3.10 2.12
N LEU A 81 -0.32 3.47 3.39
CA LEU A 81 -1.40 4.31 3.89
C LEU A 81 -0.91 5.72 4.18
N LYS A 82 -1.80 6.70 4.00
CA LYS A 82 -1.61 8.01 4.61
C LYS A 82 -1.58 7.87 6.13
N ALA A 83 -0.71 8.64 6.78
CA ALA A 83 -0.62 8.67 8.25
C ALA A 83 -1.99 8.90 8.91
N ALA A 84 -2.78 9.86 8.41
CA ALA A 84 -4.13 10.12 8.93
C ALA A 84 -5.11 8.94 8.76
N ALA A 85 -4.97 8.15 7.69
CA ALA A 85 -5.79 6.97 7.48
C ALA A 85 -5.38 5.83 8.42
N MET A 86 -4.07 5.67 8.65
CA MET A 86 -3.54 4.74 9.64
C MET A 86 -4.00 5.11 11.06
N GLU A 87 -3.99 6.40 11.42
CA GLU A 87 -4.55 6.86 12.70
C GLU A 87 -6.02 6.49 12.87
N ALA A 88 -6.85 6.83 11.88
CA ALA A 88 -8.28 6.53 11.92
C ALA A 88 -8.53 5.02 12.08
N LEU A 89 -7.70 4.19 11.45
CA LEU A 89 -7.77 2.74 11.56
C LEU A 89 -7.39 2.26 12.97
N LEU A 90 -6.32 2.80 13.55
CA LEU A 90 -5.88 2.47 14.92
C LEU A 90 -6.95 2.86 15.94
N GLU A 91 -7.51 4.06 15.82
CA GLU A 91 -8.57 4.56 16.71
C GLU A 91 -9.84 3.70 16.61
N ARG A 92 -10.23 3.28 15.39
CA ARG A 92 -11.35 2.36 15.17
C ARG A 92 -11.17 1.01 15.88
N HIS A 93 -9.92 0.55 16.03
CA HIS A 93 -9.59 -0.70 16.73
C HIS A 93 -9.30 -0.50 18.22
N GLY A 94 -9.63 0.66 18.78
CA GLY A 94 -9.49 0.96 20.20
C GLY A 94 -8.05 1.21 20.65
N ILE A 95 -7.14 1.46 19.71
CA ILE A 95 -5.73 1.77 20.01
C ILE A 95 -5.64 3.27 20.24
N LYS A 96 -5.30 3.63 21.47
CA LYS A 96 -5.12 5.03 21.86
C LYS A 96 -3.68 5.43 21.62
N ARG A 97 -3.48 6.71 21.31
CA ARG A 97 -2.16 7.31 21.16
C ARG A 97 -2.08 8.61 21.95
N LYS A 98 -0.92 8.88 22.50
CA LYS A 98 -0.59 10.12 23.18
C LYS A 98 0.74 10.63 22.65
N ILE A 99 0.72 11.86 22.14
CA ILE A 99 1.94 12.51 21.66
C ILE A 99 2.73 13.00 22.88
N MET A 100 3.92 12.47 23.06
CA MET A 100 4.82 12.81 24.18
C MET A 100 5.80 13.91 23.78
N GLU A 101 6.29 13.87 22.54
CA GLU A 101 7.14 14.90 21.97
C GLU A 101 6.78 15.15 20.50
N TRP A 102 6.75 16.43 20.10
CA TRP A 102 6.49 16.83 18.72
C TRP A 102 7.36 18.03 18.31
N SER A 103 8.63 17.74 18.05
CA SER A 103 9.65 18.71 17.64
C SER A 103 10.07 18.48 16.18
N THR A 104 10.92 19.37 15.66
CA THR A 104 11.48 19.24 14.31
C THR A 104 12.59 18.19 14.23
N ASN A 105 13.12 17.76 15.37
CA ASN A 105 14.25 16.85 15.45
C ASN A 105 13.86 15.48 16.00
N ARG A 106 12.76 15.40 16.76
CA ARG A 106 12.27 14.16 17.35
C ARG A 106 10.76 14.17 17.51
N CYS A 107 10.15 13.03 17.24
CA CYS A 107 8.78 12.73 17.61
C CYS A 107 8.75 11.49 18.50
N ALA A 108 7.97 11.55 19.58
CA ALA A 108 7.73 10.41 20.45
C ALA A 108 6.23 10.28 20.73
N ILE A 109 5.71 9.06 20.58
CA ILE A 109 4.31 8.72 20.82
C ILE A 109 4.23 7.51 21.75
N GLU A 110 3.32 7.58 22.70
CA GLU A 110 2.90 6.44 23.51
C GLU A 110 1.64 5.86 22.89
N MET A 111 1.62 4.55 22.65
CA MET A 111 0.46 3.83 22.14
C MET A 111 -0.03 2.84 23.19
N THR A 112 -1.35 2.77 23.34
CA THR A 112 -2.02 1.90 24.30
C THR A 112 -3.05 1.04 23.60
N ARG A 113 -2.99 -0.27 23.84
CA ARG A 113 -3.97 -1.25 23.36
C ARG A 113 -4.29 -2.23 24.49
N GLY A 114 -5.49 -2.13 25.05
CA GLY A 114 -5.81 -2.84 26.29
C GLY A 114 -4.81 -2.48 27.39
N ASP A 115 -4.15 -3.49 27.96
CA ASP A 115 -3.14 -3.32 29.01
C ASP A 115 -1.71 -3.07 28.47
N ARG A 116 -1.51 -3.19 27.15
CA ARG A 116 -0.20 -2.99 26.53
C ARG A 116 0.02 -1.49 26.29
N VAL A 117 1.03 -0.94 26.94
CA VAL A 117 1.50 0.44 26.73
C VAL A 117 2.94 0.39 26.24
N GLU A 118 3.21 0.96 25.07
CA GLU A 118 4.55 1.07 24.52
C GLU A 118 4.81 2.46 23.97
N THR A 119 6.04 2.94 24.16
CA THR A 119 6.50 4.23 23.64
C THR A 119 7.40 4.01 22.45
N PHE A 120 7.17 4.79 21.41
CA PHE A 120 7.92 4.78 20.17
C PHE A 120 8.44 6.18 19.89
N ASP A 121 9.63 6.26 19.33
CA ASP A 121 10.19 7.52 18.87
C ASP A 121 10.89 7.38 17.52
N TYR A 122 11.05 8.53 16.88
CA TYR A 122 11.76 8.68 15.63
C TYR A 122 12.45 10.04 15.60
N THR A 123 13.72 10.06 15.22
CA THR A 123 14.52 11.29 15.16
C THR A 123 14.92 11.66 13.73
N MET A 124 15.28 12.92 13.51
CA MET A 124 15.74 13.40 12.22
C MET A 124 17.07 12.74 11.83
N GLU A 125 17.95 12.47 12.78
CA GLU A 125 19.22 11.76 12.52
C GLU A 125 18.93 10.36 11.99
N GLU A 126 17.97 9.65 12.60
CA GLU A 126 17.53 8.34 12.15
C GLU A 126 16.88 8.41 10.76
N ALA A 127 16.06 9.43 10.48
CA ALA A 127 15.46 9.66 9.16
C ALA A 127 16.51 9.86 8.07
N VAL A 128 17.61 10.57 8.36
CA VAL A 128 18.72 10.76 7.44
C VAL A 128 19.46 9.44 7.20
N GLN A 129 19.73 8.67 8.26
CA GLN A 129 20.39 7.36 8.17
C GLN A 129 19.56 6.34 7.37
N ALA A 130 18.25 6.32 7.58
CA ALA A 130 17.31 5.48 6.84
C ALA A 130 17.13 5.90 5.38
N GLY A 131 17.54 7.13 5.02
CA GLY A 131 17.36 7.69 3.69
C GLY A 131 15.96 8.25 3.42
N ASP A 132 15.12 8.38 4.46
CA ASP A 132 13.79 8.99 4.40
C ASP A 132 13.86 10.50 4.15
N ALA A 133 14.83 11.17 4.78
CA ALA A 133 15.02 12.61 4.69
C ALA A 133 15.83 13.06 3.45
N ARG A 134 15.77 12.31 2.35
CA ARG A 134 16.49 12.65 1.11
C ARG A 134 15.79 13.77 0.34
N ASN A 135 16.60 14.58 -0.33
CA ASN A 135 16.10 15.57 -1.28
C ASN A 135 15.50 14.90 -2.50
N THR A 136 14.45 15.51 -3.05
CA THR A 136 13.80 15.04 -4.27
C THR A 136 14.81 15.08 -5.42
N LYS A 137 14.73 14.12 -6.36
CA LYS A 137 15.62 14.03 -7.54
C LYS A 137 15.73 15.32 -8.37
N ASP A 138 14.74 16.21 -8.27
CA ASP A 138 14.65 17.44 -9.07
C ASP A 138 15.23 18.70 -8.36
N GLY A 139 16.03 18.53 -7.31
CA GLY A 139 16.58 19.66 -6.53
C GLY A 139 15.53 20.43 -5.72
N LYS A 140 14.31 19.89 -5.62
CA LYS A 140 13.23 20.47 -4.79
C LYS A 140 13.39 20.02 -3.33
N PRO A 141 13.18 20.93 -2.36
CA PRO A 141 13.25 20.60 -0.95
C PRO A 141 12.33 19.42 -0.63
N GLY A 142 12.89 18.41 0.04
CA GLY A 142 12.19 17.18 0.39
C GLY A 142 11.05 17.44 1.39
N MET A 143 10.16 16.45 1.59
CA MET A 143 9.04 16.63 2.52
C MET A 143 9.51 16.79 3.97
N TYR A 144 10.62 16.14 4.35
CA TYR A 144 11.25 16.32 5.66
C TYR A 144 11.81 17.73 5.88
N GLU A 145 12.22 18.41 4.82
CA GLU A 145 12.68 19.81 4.91
C GLU A 145 11.50 20.78 5.00
N LYS A 146 10.43 20.53 4.22
CA LYS A 146 9.24 21.38 4.19
C LYS A 146 8.36 21.22 5.42
N ARG A 147 8.22 20.01 5.93
CA ARG A 147 7.27 19.58 6.98
C ARG A 147 7.92 18.54 7.92
N PRO A 148 9.04 18.89 8.59
CA PRO A 148 9.80 17.93 9.42
C PRO A 148 8.95 17.28 10.52
N LYS A 149 8.13 18.08 11.22
CA LYS A 149 7.30 17.59 12.32
C LYS A 149 6.28 16.54 11.90
N ASP A 150 5.61 16.78 10.77
CA ASP A 150 4.57 15.88 10.26
C ASP A 150 5.19 14.59 9.73
N MET A 151 6.36 14.68 9.08
CA MET A 151 7.08 13.52 8.57
C MET A 151 7.65 12.62 9.68
N LEU A 152 8.28 13.22 10.69
CA LEU A 152 8.76 12.47 11.87
C LEU A 152 7.61 11.79 12.59
N TYR A 153 6.49 12.49 12.73
CA TYR A 153 5.29 11.95 13.34
C TYR A 153 4.71 10.78 12.53
N ALA A 154 4.61 10.90 11.20
CA ALA A 154 4.13 9.83 10.32
C ALA A 154 4.98 8.54 10.45
N ARG A 155 6.31 8.67 10.54
CA ARG A 155 7.21 7.53 10.74
C ARG A 155 7.11 6.93 12.14
N CYS A 156 7.07 7.78 13.16
CA CYS A 156 6.89 7.35 14.54
C CYS A 156 5.57 6.56 14.69
N LEU A 157 4.49 7.07 14.07
CA LEU A 157 3.19 6.42 14.00
C LEU A 157 3.30 5.04 13.36
N SER A 158 3.87 4.94 12.15
CA SER A 158 4.02 3.66 11.45
C SER A 158 4.79 2.63 12.26
N ARG A 159 5.92 3.04 12.84
CA ARG A 159 6.76 2.17 13.67
C ARG A 159 5.97 1.59 14.84
N GLY A 160 5.23 2.43 15.56
CA GLY A 160 4.39 1.99 16.66
C GLY A 160 3.23 1.11 16.19
N ALA A 161 2.55 1.53 15.13
CA ALA A 161 1.39 0.87 14.57
C ALA A 161 1.72 -0.56 14.12
N ARG A 162 2.83 -0.77 13.41
CA ARG A 162 3.28 -2.10 12.98
C ARG A 162 3.59 -3.04 14.15
N LYS A 163 3.94 -2.52 15.32
CA LYS A 163 4.29 -3.34 16.50
C LYS A 163 3.09 -3.60 17.43
N ILE A 164 2.20 -2.62 17.60
CA ILE A 164 1.05 -2.73 18.51
C ILE A 164 -0.21 -3.25 17.82
N ALA A 165 -0.34 -3.01 16.52
CA ALA A 165 -1.50 -3.32 15.67
C ALA A 165 -1.10 -4.23 14.49
N ALA A 166 -0.13 -5.13 14.71
CA ALA A 166 0.39 -6.02 13.65
C ALA A 166 -0.70 -6.88 12.99
N ASP A 167 -1.71 -7.28 13.77
CA ASP A 167 -2.90 -8.03 13.35
C ASP A 167 -3.89 -7.22 12.51
N VAL A 168 -3.90 -5.90 12.67
CA VAL A 168 -4.80 -4.99 11.92
C VAL A 168 -4.13 -4.53 10.63
N LEU A 169 -2.84 -4.23 10.67
CA LEU A 169 -2.11 -3.66 9.54
C LEU A 169 -1.47 -4.71 8.63
N THR A 170 -1.21 -5.92 9.11
CA THR A 170 -0.65 -7.04 8.31
C THR A 170 0.56 -6.63 7.45
N GLY A 171 1.40 -5.72 7.95
CA GLY A 171 2.61 -5.25 7.26
C GLY A 171 2.42 -4.04 6.32
N ILE A 172 1.27 -3.37 6.31
CA ILE A 172 1.05 -2.13 5.56
C ILE A 172 1.94 -0.99 6.11
N TYR A 173 2.56 -0.25 5.19
CA TYR A 173 3.47 0.86 5.48
C TYR A 173 2.75 2.21 5.47
N VAL A 174 3.41 3.28 5.94
CA VAL A 174 2.97 4.66 5.73
C VAL A 174 3.64 5.26 4.49
N GLU A 175 2.94 6.17 3.81
CA GLU A 175 3.40 6.88 2.62
C GLU A 175 4.89 7.32 2.73
N GLY A 176 5.67 6.86 1.75
CA GLY A 176 7.07 7.21 1.55
C GLY A 176 8.07 6.41 2.39
N GLU A 177 7.66 5.41 3.17
CA GLU A 177 8.60 4.48 3.83
C GLU A 177 9.30 3.58 2.80
N LEU A 178 8.63 3.27 1.71
CA LEU A 178 9.22 2.52 0.61
C LEU A 178 9.94 3.47 -0.35
N PRO A 179 11.03 3.01 -0.97
CA PRO A 179 11.70 3.79 -2.01
C PRO A 179 10.72 4.10 -3.13
N SER A 180 10.71 5.35 -3.59
CA SER A 180 9.81 5.79 -4.64
C SER A 180 10.00 4.99 -5.93
N GLU A 181 8.91 4.79 -6.68
CA GLU A 181 8.98 4.11 -7.97
C GLU A 181 10.01 4.82 -8.87
N PRO A 182 10.89 4.07 -9.54
CA PRO A 182 11.75 4.67 -10.51
C PRO A 182 10.86 5.17 -11.67
N GLY A 183 11.11 6.39 -12.15
CA GLY A 183 10.26 7.03 -13.16
C GLY A 183 10.12 6.18 -14.44
N PRO A 184 9.17 6.50 -15.33
CA PRO A 184 8.80 5.66 -16.48
C PRO A 184 9.96 5.27 -17.42
N ASP A 185 11.09 6.00 -17.42
CA ASP A 185 12.29 5.65 -18.20
C ASP A 185 13.16 4.55 -17.58
N ALA A 186 13.04 4.29 -16.28
CA ALA A 186 13.81 3.25 -15.60
C ALA A 186 13.22 1.84 -15.80
N LEU A 187 11.91 1.73 -16.00
CA LEU A 187 11.28 0.44 -16.37
C LEU A 187 11.66 0.02 -17.79
N LYS A 188 11.89 0.97 -18.71
CA LYS A 188 12.37 0.67 -20.07
C LYS A 188 13.78 0.10 -20.07
N THR A 189 14.65 0.57 -19.17
CA THR A 189 16.02 0.07 -19.05
C THR A 189 16.07 -1.33 -18.44
N LEU A 190 15.18 -1.65 -17.48
CA LEU A 190 15.04 -3.01 -16.96
C LEU A 190 14.43 -3.98 -17.99
N SER A 191 13.53 -3.52 -18.85
CA SER A 191 13.02 -4.32 -19.97
C SER A 191 14.02 -4.48 -21.12
N ALA A 192 15.03 -3.61 -21.23
CA ALA A 192 16.05 -3.64 -22.28
C ALA A 192 17.30 -4.45 -21.89
N VAL A 193 17.55 -4.66 -20.59
CA VAL A 193 18.49 -5.66 -20.12
C VAL A 193 17.79 -7.00 -20.16
N GLY A 194 17.75 -7.59 -21.35
CA GLY A 194 17.23 -8.93 -21.57
C GLY A 194 17.87 -9.92 -20.60
N VAL A 195 17.05 -10.50 -19.74
CA VAL A 195 17.29 -11.87 -19.33
C VAL A 195 17.16 -12.68 -20.60
N VAL A 196 18.31 -13.02 -21.20
CA VAL A 196 18.42 -14.09 -22.18
C VAL A 196 17.96 -15.36 -21.49
N ALA A 197 16.66 -15.62 -21.58
CA ALA A 197 16.10 -16.93 -21.37
C ALA A 197 16.45 -17.77 -22.61
N ASP A 198 17.69 -18.24 -22.67
CA ASP A 198 17.99 -19.43 -23.46
C ASP A 198 17.72 -20.64 -22.54
N ALA A 199 16.48 -21.10 -22.58
CA ALA A 199 16.11 -22.42 -22.09
C ALA A 199 15.40 -23.12 -23.25
N PRO A 200 15.92 -24.24 -23.77
CA PRO A 200 15.32 -24.90 -24.91
C PRO A 200 13.95 -25.45 -24.52
N ALA A 201 12.93 -25.05 -25.30
CA ALA A 201 11.59 -25.59 -25.22
C ALA A 201 11.62 -27.08 -25.62
N GLY A 202 11.35 -27.96 -24.64
CA GLY A 202 11.05 -29.37 -24.88
C GLY A 202 11.71 -30.30 -23.85
N SER A 203 10.97 -30.67 -22.80
CA SER A 203 11.09 -31.99 -22.12
C SER A 203 10.30 -32.12 -20.81
N VAL A 204 9.62 -31.07 -20.31
CA VAL A 204 8.90 -31.18 -19.01
C VAL A 204 7.72 -32.15 -19.00
N ASP A 205 7.20 -32.56 -20.17
CA ASP A 205 6.12 -33.56 -20.25
C ASP A 205 6.62 -35.02 -20.15
N ALA A 206 7.90 -35.28 -20.43
CA ALA A 206 8.43 -36.66 -20.46
C ALA A 206 8.86 -37.18 -19.07
N GLU A 207 9.11 -36.28 -18.12
CA GLU A 207 9.58 -36.64 -16.78
C GLU A 207 8.42 -36.85 -15.80
N PHE A 208 7.29 -36.16 -15.99
CA PHE A 208 6.07 -36.39 -15.20
C PHE A 208 5.40 -37.72 -15.53
N GLN A 209 5.43 -38.15 -16.80
CA GLN A 209 4.84 -39.41 -17.24
C GLN A 209 5.59 -40.65 -16.68
N LYS A 210 6.91 -40.53 -16.46
CA LYS A 210 7.72 -41.61 -15.88
C LYS A 210 7.49 -41.82 -14.37
N LEU A 211 6.98 -40.83 -13.66
CA LEU A 211 6.62 -40.97 -12.24
C LEU A 211 5.22 -41.55 -12.02
N THR A 212 4.31 -41.43 -12.99
CA THR A 212 2.95 -41.99 -12.91
C THR A 212 2.84 -43.45 -13.37
N ASP A 213 3.77 -43.94 -14.19
CA ASP A 213 3.78 -45.34 -14.66
C ASP A 213 4.58 -46.30 -13.74
N ALA A 214 5.16 -45.79 -12.65
CA ALA A 214 5.81 -46.58 -11.62
C ALA A 214 4.88 -46.82 -10.41
N LYS A 215 3.75 -47.50 -10.64
CA LYS A 215 3.00 -48.18 -9.58
C LYS A 215 2.29 -49.42 -10.12
#